data_AF-A0A920EXH8-F1
#
_entry.id   AF-A0A920EXH8-F1
#
_cell.length_a   1.000
_cell.length_b   1.000
_cell.length_c   1.000
_cell.angle_alpha   90.00
_cell.angle_beta   90.00
_cell.angle_gamma   90.00
#
_symmetry.space_group_name_H-M   'P 1'
#
loop_
_entity.id
_entity.type
_entity.pdbx_description
1 polymer ?
#
loop_
_entity_poly.entity_id
_entity_poly.type
_entity_poly.pdbx_seq_one_letter_code
_entity_poly.pdbx_strand_id
1 'polypeptide(L)'
;MEGISHEVCSLAGVWGLEKLICFYDDNNISIDGEVGPWFNENVASRFKSYGWNVLGPIDGHDVFAIKNAIDDALSDKEKSSDDGPTIIICKTIIGKGTRTGRNC
;
A
#
# COMPACT_ATOMS: atom_id res chain seq x y z
N MET A 1 4.99 0.03 -10.38
CA MET A 1 5.34 -0.40 -11.75
C MET A 1 4.05 -0.78 -12.45
N GLU A 2 4.02 -0.77 -13.78
CA GLU A 2 2.85 -0.68 -14.68
C GLU A 2 2.23 0.72 -14.82
N GLY A 3 2.28 1.27 -16.04
CA GLY A 3 1.81 2.62 -16.39
C GLY A 3 0.32 2.82 -16.09
N ILE A 4 -0.50 1.83 -16.40
CA ILE A 4 -1.96 1.89 -16.20
C ILE A 4 -2.33 2.10 -14.73
N SER A 5 -1.53 1.55 -13.79
CA SER A 5 -1.77 1.75 -12.36
C SER A 5 -1.60 3.21 -11.96
N HIS A 6 -0.67 3.94 -12.58
CA HIS A 6 -0.45 5.37 -12.35
C HIS A 6 -1.63 6.21 -12.83
N GLU A 7 -2.13 5.92 -14.04
CA GLU A 7 -3.27 6.63 -14.62
C GLU A 7 -4.53 6.46 -13.77
N VAL A 8 -4.84 5.22 -13.40
CA VAL A 8 -6.02 4.90 -12.60
C VAL A 8 -5.90 5.46 -11.17
N CYS A 9 -4.72 5.37 -10.54
CA CYS A 9 -4.54 5.91 -9.19
C CYS A 9 -4.58 7.44 -9.18
N SER A 10 -4.03 8.10 -10.20
CA SER A 10 -4.17 9.55 -10.35
C SER A 10 -5.63 9.95 -10.51
N LEU A 11 -6.41 9.21 -11.33
CA LEU A 11 -7.83 9.48 -11.53
C LEU A 11 -8.65 9.27 -10.24
N ALA A 12 -8.35 8.20 -9.49
CA ALA A 12 -9.01 7.90 -8.23
C ALA A 12 -8.82 9.00 -7.18
N GLY A 13 -7.63 9.63 -7.17
CA GLY A 13 -7.37 10.81 -6.34
C GLY A 13 -8.15 12.03 -6.78
N VAL A 14 -8.22 12.30 -8.09
CA VAL A 14 -9.02 13.42 -8.64
C VAL A 14 -10.51 13.26 -8.37
N TRP A 15 -11.02 12.03 -8.40
CA TRP A 15 -12.43 11.72 -8.12
C TRP A 15 -12.75 11.57 -6.63
N GLY A 16 -11.73 11.64 -5.79
CA GLY A 16 -11.86 11.47 -4.35
C GLY A 16 -12.60 10.22 -3.93
N LEU A 17 -12.16 9.07 -4.44
CA LEU A 17 -12.79 7.78 -4.15
C LEU A 17 -12.51 7.31 -2.72
N GLU A 18 -13.09 7.97 -1.72
CA GLU A 18 -12.91 7.73 -0.28
C GLU A 18 -13.18 6.27 0.15
N LYS A 19 -14.02 5.54 -0.61
CA LYS A 19 -14.39 4.16 -0.32
C LYS A 19 -13.38 3.15 -0.88
N LEU A 20 -12.45 3.60 -1.72
CA LEU A 20 -11.39 2.76 -2.25
C LEU A 20 -10.26 2.66 -1.23
N ILE A 21 -10.02 1.44 -0.74
CA ILE A 21 -8.90 1.10 0.13
C ILE A 21 -8.06 0.04 -0.60
N CYS A 22 -6.80 0.36 -0.85
CA CYS A 22 -5.85 -0.53 -1.51
C CYS A 22 -4.83 -1.03 -0.50
N PHE A 23 -4.56 -2.34 -0.51
CA PHE A 23 -3.45 -2.93 0.23
C PHE A 23 -2.29 -3.15 -0.71
N TYR A 24 -1.14 -2.56 -0.39
CA TYR A 24 0.09 -2.76 -1.15
C TYR A 24 0.98 -3.76 -0.43
N ASP A 25 1.14 -4.95 -1.03
CA ASP A 25 2.06 -5.97 -0.55
C ASP A 25 3.50 -5.60 -0.93
N ASP A 26 4.21 -5.03 0.04
CA ASP A 26 5.59 -4.61 -0.09
C ASP A 26 6.51 -5.71 0.46
N ASN A 27 6.83 -6.67 -0.42
CA ASN A 27 7.69 -7.81 -0.12
C ASN A 27 9.08 -7.72 -0.78
N ASN A 28 9.37 -6.62 -1.48
CA ASN A 28 10.61 -6.35 -2.23
C ASN A 28 10.99 -7.39 -3.31
N ILE A 29 10.07 -8.25 -3.75
CA ILE A 29 10.37 -9.33 -4.70
C ILE A 29 9.41 -9.26 -5.90
N SER A 30 9.96 -9.39 -7.11
CA SER A 30 9.23 -9.70 -8.34
C SER A 30 9.63 -11.08 -8.86
N ILE A 31 9.10 -11.49 -10.00
CA ILE A 31 9.47 -12.76 -10.65
C ILE A 31 10.97 -12.85 -10.96
N ASP A 32 11.62 -11.72 -11.23
CA ASP A 32 13.05 -11.62 -11.55
C ASP A 32 13.94 -11.50 -10.29
N GLY A 33 13.34 -11.51 -9.10
CA GLY A 33 14.06 -11.44 -7.82
C GLY A 33 13.85 -10.12 -7.09
N GLU A 34 14.89 -9.67 -6.39
CA GLU A 34 14.82 -8.44 -5.58
C GLU A 34 14.63 -7.21 -6.46
N VAL A 35 13.61 -6.41 -6.15
CA VAL A 35 13.21 -5.31 -7.01
C VAL A 35 14.10 -4.07 -6.89
N GLY A 36 14.85 -3.94 -5.79
CA GLY A 36 15.65 -2.74 -5.47
C GLY A 36 16.55 -2.20 -6.61
N PRO A 37 17.22 -3.03 -7.43
CA PRO A 37 18.06 -2.55 -8.53
C PRO A 37 17.31 -1.83 -9.66
N TRP A 38 16.02 -2.10 -9.86
CA TRP A 38 15.20 -1.51 -10.93
C TRP A 38 13.90 -0.85 -10.44
N PHE A 39 13.64 -0.92 -9.14
CA PHE A 39 12.48 -0.36 -8.47
C PHE A 39 12.87 0.17 -7.08
N ASN A 40 13.31 1.43 -7.05
CA ASN A 40 13.78 2.10 -5.84
C ASN A 40 13.03 3.43 -5.59
N GLU A 41 11.79 3.51 -6.05
CA GLU A 41 10.95 4.68 -5.86
C GLU A 41 10.30 4.67 -4.48
N ASN A 42 9.96 5.87 -3.98
CA ASN A 42 9.15 5.99 -2.77
C ASN A 42 7.66 5.91 -3.13
N VAL A 43 7.08 4.71 -3.00
CA VAL A 43 5.67 4.44 -3.26
C VAL A 43 4.77 5.35 -2.41
N ALA A 44 5.08 5.52 -1.12
CA ALA A 44 4.30 6.38 -0.23
C ALA A 44 4.25 7.83 -0.72
N SER A 45 5.40 8.41 -1.07
CA SER A 45 5.47 9.79 -1.61
C SER A 45 4.72 9.92 -2.93
N ARG A 46 4.78 8.92 -3.80
CA ARG A 46 4.02 8.94 -5.04
C ARG A 46 2.51 8.96 -4.79
N PHE A 47 2.00 8.08 -3.93
CA PHE A 47 0.57 8.03 -3.65
C PHE A 47 0.08 9.32 -2.97
N LYS A 48 0.88 9.91 -2.07
CA LYS A 48 0.61 11.25 -1.55
C LYS A 48 0.50 12.30 -2.66
N SER A 49 1.36 12.24 -3.69
CA SER A 49 1.28 13.16 -4.84
C SER A 49 0.02 12.98 -5.70
N TYR A 50 -0.61 11.80 -5.65
CA TYR A 50 -1.89 11.54 -6.30
C TYR A 50 -3.09 12.00 -5.46
N GLY A 51 -2.90 12.54 -4.26
CA GLY A 51 -4.00 12.87 -3.34
C GLY A 51 -4.55 11.65 -2.60
N TRP A 52 -3.74 10.60 -2.41
CA TRP A 52 -4.13 9.45 -1.62
C TRP A 52 -3.74 9.61 -0.16
N ASN A 53 -4.56 9.06 0.72
CA ASN A 53 -4.22 8.81 2.11
C ASN A 53 -3.25 7.62 2.18
N VAL A 54 -2.13 7.78 2.87
CA VAL A 54 -1.09 6.74 2.94
C VAL A 54 -0.89 6.32 4.39
N LEU A 55 -1.20 5.05 4.66
CA LEU A 55 -0.99 4.41 5.95
C LEU A 55 0.15 3.39 5.88
N GLY A 56 0.96 3.33 6.94
CA GLY A 56 2.11 2.43 7.04
C GLY A 56 3.47 3.08 6.72
N PRO A 57 4.54 2.27 6.57
CA PRO A 57 4.52 0.81 6.49
C PRO A 57 4.11 0.14 7.81
N ILE A 58 3.25 -0.89 7.71
CA ILE A 58 2.84 -1.77 8.84
C ILE A 58 3.38 -3.19 8.63
N ASP A 59 3.44 -4.00 9.69
CA ASP A 59 3.70 -5.44 9.56
C ASP A 59 2.47 -6.12 8.94
N GLY A 60 2.58 -6.55 7.69
CA GLY A 60 1.51 -7.25 6.97
C GLY A 60 1.29 -8.68 7.43
N HIS A 61 2.01 -9.16 8.45
CA HIS A 61 1.77 -10.42 9.13
C HIS A 61 1.14 -10.28 10.51
N ASP A 62 1.00 -9.05 11.02
CA ASP A 62 0.31 -8.78 12.28
C ASP A 62 -1.15 -8.41 11.99
N VAL A 63 -2.06 -9.31 12.38
CA VAL A 63 -3.50 -9.14 12.22
C VAL A 63 -4.01 -7.90 12.95
N PHE A 64 -3.43 -7.54 14.11
CA PHE A 64 -3.83 -6.36 14.87
C PHE A 64 -3.36 -5.08 14.17
N ALA A 65 -2.14 -5.07 13.63
CA ALA A 65 -1.64 -3.93 12.85
C ALA A 65 -2.50 -3.67 11.61
N ILE A 66 -2.88 -4.73 10.87
CA ILE A 66 -3.78 -4.62 9.71
C ILE A 66 -5.15 -4.12 10.15
N LYS A 67 -5.71 -4.67 11.22
CA LYS A 67 -7.02 -4.25 11.73
C LYS A 67 -7.01 -2.77 12.10
N ASN A 68 -6.02 -2.32 12.85
CA ASN A 68 -5.91 -0.91 13.24
C ASN A 68 -5.78 0.00 12.02
N ALA A 69 -4.99 -0.38 11.01
CA ALA A 69 -4.87 0.41 9.77
C ALA A 69 -6.18 0.46 8.97
N ILE A 70 -6.98 -0.61 8.99
CA ILE A 70 -8.33 -0.61 8.39
C ILE A 70 -9.24 0.34 9.18
N ASP A 71 -9.23 0.25 10.50
CA ASP A 71 -10.05 1.11 11.36
C ASP A 71 -9.66 2.59 11.17
N ASP A 72 -8.37 2.90 11.06
CA ASP A 72 -7.86 4.24 10.75
C ASP A 72 -8.37 4.73 9.38
N ALA A 73 -8.19 3.92 8.33
CA ALA A 73 -8.67 4.23 6.97
C ALA A 73 -10.19 4.41 6.87
N LEU A 74 -10.96 3.75 7.73
CA LEU A 74 -12.40 3.91 7.82
C LEU A 74 -12.79 5.13 8.66
N SER A 75 -12.03 5.46 9.70
CA SER A 75 -12.31 6.58 10.61
C SER A 75 -11.93 7.95 10.02
N ASP A 76 -10.92 8.00 9.15
CA ASP A 76 -10.54 9.22 8.43
C ASP A 76 -11.69 9.73 7.54
N LYS A 77 -12.59 8.83 7.09
CA LYS A 77 -13.82 9.18 6.37
C LYS A 77 -14.78 10.05 7.18
N GLU A 78 -14.75 9.95 8.50
CA GLU A 78 -15.70 10.68 9.36
C GLU A 78 -15.17 12.05 9.78
N LYS A 79 -13.86 12.32 9.63
CA LYS A 79 -13.21 13.46 10.30
C LYS A 79 -12.81 14.62 9.39
N SER A 80 -12.65 14.40 8.09
CA SER A 80 -12.26 15.48 7.19
C SER A 80 -12.53 15.11 5.74
N SER A 81 -13.17 16.02 5.02
CA SER A 81 -13.20 16.10 3.56
C SER A 81 -11.80 16.40 3.00
N ASP A 82 -10.82 15.55 3.30
CA ASP A 82 -9.65 15.28 2.47
C ASP A 82 -10.00 14.02 1.68
N ASP A 83 -10.84 14.24 0.66
CA ASP A 83 -11.59 13.27 -0.13
C ASP A 83 -10.63 12.44 -1.00
N GLY A 84 -9.85 11.54 -0.40
CA GLY A 84 -8.84 10.76 -1.11
C GLY A 84 -9.03 9.25 -0.92
N PRO A 85 -8.80 8.42 -1.95
CA PRO A 85 -8.64 6.99 -1.76
C PRO A 85 -7.46 6.69 -0.81
N THR A 86 -7.51 5.54 -0.14
CA THR A 86 -6.49 5.16 0.86
C THR A 86 -5.65 3.99 0.37
N ILE A 87 -4.34 4.07 0.60
CA ILE A 87 -3.39 2.96 0.42
C ILE A 87 -2.74 2.60 1.75
N ILE A 88 -2.75 1.30 2.06
CA ILE A 88 -2.10 0.72 3.24
C ILE A 88 -0.89 -0.07 2.76
N ILE A 89 0.31 0.37 3.16
CA ILE A 89 1.58 -0.28 2.79
C ILE A 89 1.87 -1.37 3.81
N CYS A 90 1.77 -2.62 3.37
CA CYS A 90 1.98 -3.81 4.18
C CYS A 90 3.36 -4.39 3.89
N LYS A 91 4.28 -4.35 4.85
CA LYS A 91 5.56 -5.04 4.72
C LYS A 91 5.37 -6.53 4.98
N THR A 92 5.71 -7.36 4.01
CA THR A 92 5.60 -8.82 4.16
C THR A 92 6.87 -9.54 3.72
N ILE A 93 7.01 -10.77 4.20
CA ILE A 93 7.99 -11.73 3.70
C ILE A 93 7.29 -12.67 2.71
N ILE A 94 7.78 -12.70 1.46
CA ILE A 94 7.29 -13.63 0.45
C ILE A 94 7.50 -15.09 0.90
N GLY A 95 6.46 -15.91 0.78
CA GLY A 95 6.52 -17.33 1.13
C GLY A 95 6.72 -17.61 2.62
N LYS A 96 6.40 -16.68 3.53
CA LYS A 96 6.48 -16.90 4.99
C LYS A 96 5.82 -18.23 5.38
N GLY A 97 6.54 -19.06 6.15
CA GLY A 97 6.10 -20.38 6.58
C GLY A 97 6.50 -21.55 5.66
N THR A 98 7.12 -21.27 4.51
CA THR A 98 7.75 -22.30 3.67
C THR A 98 9.24 -22.43 3.98
N ARG A 99 9.84 -23.59 3.74
CA ARG A 99 11.29 -23.84 3.97
C ARG A 99 12.20 -22.93 3.11
N THR A 100 11.70 -22.46 1.97
CA THR A 100 12.40 -21.59 1.01
C THR A 100 12.01 -20.12 1.14
N GLY A 101 10.86 -19.82 1.74
CA GLY A 101 10.49 -18.46 2.12
C GLY A 101 11.44 -17.99 3.19
N ARG A 102 12.12 -16.86 2.94
CA ARG A 102 13.22 -16.37 3.76
C ARG A 102 12.70 -15.99 5.16
N ASN A 103 12.65 -16.97 6.06
CA ASN A 103 12.81 -16.90 7.51
C ASN A 103 12.69 -18.32 8.08
N CYS A 104 13.86 -18.94 8.30
CA CYS A 104 14.06 -19.85 9.43
C CYS A 104 14.20 -19.02 10.71
#